data_AF-A0A1F6Z0A5-F1
#
_entry.id   AF-A0A1F6Z0A5-F1
#
_cell.length_a   1.000
_cell.length_b   1.000
_cell.length_c   1.000
_cell.angle_alpha   90.00
_cell.angle_beta   90.00
_cell.angle_gamma   90.00
#
_symmetry.space_group_name_H-M   'P 1'
#
loop_
_entity.id
_entity.type
_entity.pdbx_description
1 polymer ?
#
loop_
_entity_poly.entity_id
_entity_poly.type
_entity_poly.pdbx_seq_one_letter_code
_entity_poly.pdbx_strand_id
1 'polypeptide(L)'
;MVFSSGWVVVIGMILLVFIVVALVQKRQAMATGVVRMAAILFVLSLGYIFIINKVQLDSMSSIIDGTKIYFNWLLSFFGKASDVTSYAIKQNWTANVTLGK
;
A
#
# COMPACT_ATOMS: atom_id res chain seq x y z
N MET A 1 -19.44 -18.61 21.79
CA MET A 1 -18.59 -18.57 20.59
C MET A 1 -17.34 -17.78 20.93
N VAL A 2 -16.20 -18.46 21.10
CA VAL A 2 -14.92 -17.79 21.35
C VAL A 2 -14.45 -17.27 20.01
N PHE A 3 -14.67 -15.98 19.72
CA PHE A 3 -14.07 -15.35 18.56
C PHE A 3 -12.56 -15.34 18.81
N SER A 4 -11.84 -16.20 18.11
CA SER A 4 -10.38 -16.20 18.13
C SER A 4 -9.89 -14.79 17.83
N SER A 5 -9.01 -14.25 18.67
CA SER A 5 -8.56 -12.86 18.70
C SER A 5 -8.12 -12.34 17.33
N GLY A 6 -7.64 -13.22 16.44
CA GLY A 6 -7.28 -12.88 15.07
C GLY A 6 -8.46 -12.43 14.19
N TRP A 7 -9.67 -12.98 14.39
CA TRP A 7 -10.86 -12.56 13.63
C TRP A 7 -11.31 -11.15 13.99
N VAL A 8 -11.11 -10.72 15.24
CA VAL A 8 -11.41 -9.35 15.67
C VAL A 8 -10.52 -8.34 14.95
N VAL A 9 -9.24 -8.67 14.77
CA VAL A 9 -8.26 -7.84 14.08
C VAL A 9 -8.59 -7.73 12.59
N VAL A 10 -8.94 -8.86 11.96
CA VAL A 10 -9.36 -8.89 10.55
C VAL A 10 -10.63 -8.07 10.32
N ILE A 11 -11.64 -8.20 11.19
CA ILE A 11 -12.87 -7.40 11.12
C ILE A 11 -12.58 -5.92 11.34
N GLY A 12 -11.69 -5.59 12.28
CA GLY A 12 -11.24 -4.21 12.53
C GLY A 12 -10.56 -3.58 11.31
N MET A 13 -9.70 -4.33 10.63
CA MET A 13 -9.06 -3.88 9.38
C MET A 13 -10.08 -3.61 8.26
N ILE A 14 -11.04 -4.51 8.07
CA ILE A 14 -12.09 -4.35 7.04
C ILE A 14 -12.92 -3.10 7.33
N LEU A 15 -13.31 -2.87 8.59
CA LEU A 15 -14.04 -1.68 9.00
C LEU A 15 -13.23 -0.40 8.73
N LEU A 16 -11.92 -0.41 9.00
CA LEU A 16 -11.05 0.73 8.77
C LEU A 16 -10.99 1.10 7.28
N VAL A 17 -10.88 0.12 6.39
CA VAL A 17 -10.95 0.34 4.94
C VAL A 17 -12.30 0.94 4.54
N PHE A 18 -13.41 0.40 5.05
CA PHE A 18 -14.75 0.93 4.77
C PHE A 18 -14.92 2.38 5.24
N ILE A 19 -14.40 2.73 6.42
CA ILE A 19 -14.43 4.09 6.96
C ILE A 19 -13.64 5.05 6.05
N VAL A 20 -12.44 4.67 5.63
CA VAL A 20 -11.62 5.49 4.72
C VAL A 20 -12.34 5.71 3.39
N VAL A 21 -12.94 4.66 2.82
CA VAL A 21 -13.72 4.75 1.59
C VAL A 21 -14.96 5.63 1.76
N ALA A 22 -15.68 5.52 2.89
CA ALA A 22 -16.86 6.31 3.18
C ALA A 22 -16.55 7.80 3.39
N LEU A 23 -15.41 8.12 4.03
CA LEU A 23 -14.95 9.49 4.22
C LEU A 23 -14.56 10.16 2.88
N VAL A 24 -13.95 9.41 1.97
CA VAL A 24 -13.54 9.92 0.65
C VAL A 24 -14.73 10.11 -0.30
N GLN A 25 -15.77 9.27 -0.19
CA GLN A 25 -16.99 9.38 -1.01
C GLN A 25 -17.69 10.73 -0.91
N LYS A 26 -17.57 11.45 0.21
CA LYS A 26 -18.27 12.72 0.40
C LYS A 26 -17.68 13.91 -0.36
N ARG A 27 -16.49 13.81 -0.98
CA ARG A 27 -15.82 15.01 -1.54
C ARG A 27 -15.54 15.06 -3.04
N GLN A 28 -15.22 13.99 -3.77
CA GLN A 28 -15.06 14.08 -5.24
C GLN A 28 -15.18 12.70 -5.94
N ALA A 29 -15.95 12.63 -7.03
CA ALA A 29 -16.17 11.40 -7.82
C ALA A 29 -14.86 10.78 -8.39
N MET A 30 -13.86 11.59 -8.73
CA MET A 30 -12.53 11.10 -9.15
C MET A 30 -11.69 10.58 -7.99
N ALA A 31 -11.71 11.27 -6.84
CA ALA A 31 -10.97 10.84 -5.65
C ALA A 31 -11.46 9.47 -5.16
N THR A 32 -12.74 9.17 -5.32
CA THR A 32 -13.30 7.83 -5.02
C THR A 32 -12.71 6.71 -5.85
N GLY A 33 -12.39 6.93 -7.12
CA GLY A 33 -11.77 5.91 -7.97
C GLY A 33 -10.35 5.60 -7.53
N VAL A 34 -9.55 6.65 -7.32
CA VAL A 34 -8.15 6.54 -6.89
C VAL A 34 -8.05 5.90 -5.51
N VAL A 35 -8.91 6.27 -4.57
CA VAL A 35 -8.89 5.69 -3.22
C VAL A 35 -9.35 4.24 -3.21
N ARG A 36 -10.34 3.85 -4.02
CA ARG A 36 -10.71 2.43 -4.16
C ARG A 36 -9.55 1.62 -4.71
N MET A 37 -8.88 2.11 -5.74
CA MET A 37 -7.70 1.46 -6.31
C MET A 37 -6.57 1.34 -5.28
N ALA A 38 -6.27 2.43 -4.56
CA ALA A 38 -5.26 2.45 -3.51
C ALA A 38 -5.60 1.50 -2.36
N ALA A 39 -6.87 1.40 -1.96
CA ALA A 39 -7.32 0.48 -0.92
C ALA A 39 -7.15 -0.99 -1.35
N ILE A 40 -7.48 -1.33 -2.59
CA ILE A 40 -7.27 -2.68 -3.13
C ILE A 40 -5.78 -3.01 -3.14
N LEU A 41 -4.95 -2.11 -3.66
CA LEU A 41 -3.49 -2.28 -3.68
C LEU A 41 -2.92 -2.43 -2.27
N PHE A 42 -3.43 -1.68 -1.30
CA PHE A 42 -3.04 -1.75 0.10
C PHE A 42 -3.37 -3.09 0.75
N VAL A 43 -4.55 -3.66 0.46
CA VAL A 43 -4.92 -4.99 0.98
C VAL A 43 -4.06 -6.08 0.35
N LEU A 44 -3.80 -6.00 -0.96
CA LEU A 44 -2.94 -6.95 -1.67
C LEU A 44 -1.49 -6.88 -1.17
N SER A 45 -0.95 -5.69 -0.95
CA SER A 45 0.42 -5.52 -0.43
C SER A 45 0.55 -6.02 1.01
N LEU A 46 -0.43 -5.74 1.88
CA LEU A 46 -0.47 -6.29 3.23
C LEU A 46 -0.51 -7.82 3.22
N GLY A 47 -1.41 -8.40 2.41
CA GLY A 47 -1.53 -9.85 2.26
C GLY A 47 -0.21 -10.49 1.81
N TYR A 48 0.42 -9.93 0.78
CA TYR A 48 1.71 -10.39 0.28
C TYR A 48 2.79 -10.39 1.38
N ILE A 49 2.92 -9.27 2.11
CA ILE A 49 3.93 -9.11 3.16
C ILE A 49 3.67 -10.03 4.35
N PHE A 50 2.42 -10.23 4.73
CA PHE A 50 2.10 -11.07 5.89
C PHE A 50 2.30 -12.55 5.56
N ILE A 51 2.01 -12.97 4.33
CA ILE A 51 2.25 -14.34 3.86
C ILE A 51 3.75 -14.62 3.76
N ILE A 52 4.53 -13.74 3.11
CA ILE A 52 5.97 -13.99 2.89
C ILE A 52 6.78 -13.98 4.19
N ASN A 53 6.39 -13.14 5.16
CA ASN A 53 7.05 -13.05 6.46
C ASN A 53 6.42 -13.98 7.52
N LYS A 54 5.44 -14.81 7.14
CA LYS A 54 4.73 -15.75 8.04
C LYS A 54 4.25 -15.08 9.33
N VAL A 55 3.72 -13.86 9.22
CA VAL A 55 3.24 -13.09 10.37
C VAL A 55 2.00 -13.79 10.93
N GLN A 56 2.09 -14.19 12.20
CA GLN A 56 0.95 -14.76 12.91
C GLN A 56 0.08 -13.62 13.45
N LEU A 57 -1.25 -13.72 13.32
CA LEU A 57 -2.20 -12.70 13.80
C LEU A 57 -2.87 -13.12 15.11
N ASP A 58 -2.17 -13.93 15.88
CA ASP A 58 -2.65 -14.56 17.12
C ASP A 58 -2.49 -13.64 18.34
N SER A 59 -1.51 -12.72 18.29
CA SER A 59 -1.20 -11.82 19.39
C SER A 59 -1.04 -10.37 18.94
N MET A 60 -1.28 -9.43 19.86
CA MET A 60 -1.07 -8.00 19.64
C MET A 60 0.40 -7.68 19.31
N SER A 61 1.35 -8.40 19.94
CA SER A 61 2.79 -8.27 19.64
C SER A 61 3.08 -8.65 18.18
N SER A 62 2.55 -9.80 17.73
CA SER A 62 2.74 -10.27 16.36
C SER A 62 2.18 -9.29 15.32
N ILE A 63 1.06 -8.61 15.63
CA ILE A 63 0.46 -7.58 14.77
C ILE A 63 1.32 -6.33 14.70
N ILE A 64 1.85 -5.88 15.84
CA ILE A 64 2.74 -4.72 15.89
C ILE A 64 4.00 -5.00 15.07
N ASP A 65 4.59 -6.18 15.23
CA ASP A 65 5.80 -6.55 14.50
C ASP A 65 5.54 -6.75 13.01
N GLY A 66 4.40 -7.35 12.63
CA GLY A 66 3.94 -7.42 11.24
C GLY A 66 3.74 -6.03 10.62
N THR A 67 3.20 -5.09 11.39
CA THR A 67 3.02 -3.70 10.95
C THR A 67 4.36 -3.00 10.71
N LYS A 68 5.35 -3.18 11.61
CA LYS A 68 6.70 -2.65 11.41
C LYS A 68 7.34 -3.20 10.12
N ILE A 69 7.21 -4.50 9.89
CA ILE A 69 7.71 -5.16 8.68
C ILE A 69 7.06 -4.54 7.44
N TYR A 70 5.74 -4.35 7.46
CA TYR A 70 5.01 -3.71 6.36
C TYR A 70 5.48 -2.28 6.08
N PHE A 71 5.61 -1.44 7.11
CA PHE A 71 6.09 -0.06 6.92
C PHE A 71 7.55 0.01 6.46
N ASN A 72 8.42 -0.87 6.94
CA ASN A 72 9.80 -0.96 6.44
C ASN A 72 9.84 -1.34 4.95
N TRP A 73 9.01 -2.31 4.54
CA TRP A 73 8.88 -2.65 3.13
C TRP A 73 8.33 -1.48 2.30
N LEU A 74 7.31 -0.78 2.82
CA LEU A 74 6.69 0.37 2.16
C LEU A 74 7.69 1.52 1.96
N LEU A 75 8.50 1.82 2.97
CA LEU A 75 9.59 2.81 2.88
C LEU A 75 10.62 2.40 1.84
N SER A 76 11.03 1.12 1.81
CA SER A 76 11.94 0.60 0.79
C SER A 76 11.37 0.72 -0.63
N PHE A 77 10.07 0.44 -0.80
CA PHE A 77 9.37 0.60 -2.06
C PHE A 77 9.38 2.06 -2.53
N PHE A 78 9.05 3.02 -1.66
CA PHE A 78 9.09 4.44 -2.02
C PHE A 78 10.50 4.96 -2.27
N GLY A 79 11.52 4.43 -1.59
CA GLY A 79 12.92 4.71 -1.92
C GLY A 79 13.25 4.33 -3.36
N LYS A 80 12.93 3.10 -3.76
CA LYS A 80 13.13 2.64 -5.15
C LYS A 80 12.28 3.42 -6.16
N ALA A 81 11.04 3.74 -5.81
CA ALA A 81 10.18 4.55 -6.68
C ALA A 81 10.77 5.96 -6.90
N SER A 82 11.37 6.54 -5.85
CA SER A 82 12.08 7.82 -5.95
C SER A 82 13.30 7.72 -6.86
N ASP A 83 14.08 6.63 -6.77
CA ASP A 83 15.23 6.40 -7.65
C ASP A 83 14.81 6.31 -9.13
N VAL A 84 13.75 5.53 -9.42
CA VAL A 84 13.21 5.38 -10.78
C VAL A 84 12.67 6.71 -11.31
N THR A 85 11.93 7.44 -10.47
CA THR A 85 11.37 8.75 -10.86
C THR A 85 12.47 9.77 -11.07
N SER A 86 13.51 9.77 -10.22
CA SER A 86 14.67 10.65 -10.35
C SER A 86 15.49 10.32 -11.58
N TYR A 87 15.67 9.04 -11.90
CA TYR A 87 16.30 8.59 -13.14
C TYR A 87 15.51 9.06 -14.36
N ALA A 88 14.18 8.88 -14.34
CA ALA A 88 13.31 9.35 -15.41
C ALA A 88 13.43 10.88 -15.58
N ILE A 89 13.39 11.68 -14.51
CA ILE A 89 13.53 13.15 -14.62
C ILE A 89 14.91 13.57 -15.18
N LYS A 90 15.98 12.87 -14.77
CA LYS A 90 17.35 13.15 -15.24
C LYS A 90 17.58 12.69 -16.67
N GLN A 91 16.71 11.84 -17.22
CA GLN A 91 16.82 11.40 -18.58
C GLN A 91 16.53 12.56 -19.53
N ASN A 92 17.42 12.81 -20.49
CA ASN A 92 17.21 13.80 -21.51
C ASN A 92 16.18 13.25 -22.52
N TRP A 93 14.90 13.52 -22.26
CA TRP A 93 13.79 13.10 -23.13
C TRP A 93 13.74 13.86 -24.45
N THR A 94 14.55 14.91 -24.58
CA THR A 94 14.82 15.56 -25.85
C THR A 94 15.52 14.54 -26.73
N ALA A 95 14.75 13.89 -27.61
CA ALA A 95 15.29 13.01 -28.64
C ALA A 95 16.50 13.70 -29.27
N ASN A 96 17.58 12.94 -29.46
CA ASN A 96 18.70 13.36 -30.28
C ASN A 96 18.12 13.56 -31.69
N VAL A 97 17.61 14.77 -31.97
CA VAL A 97 17.23 15.22 -33.30
C VAL A 97 18.54 15.20 -34.06
N THR A 98 18.82 14.03 -34.62
CA THR A 98 19.92 13.81 -35.54
C THR A 98 19.53 14.67 -36.71
N LEU A 99 20.03 15.91 -36.72
CA LEU A 99 19.93 16.81 -37.85
C LEU A 99 20.55 16.04 -39.02
N GLY A 100 19.70 15.41 -39.81
CA GLY A 100 20.07 14.77 -41.06
C GLY A 100 20.78 15.82 -41.89
N LYS A 101 22.05 15.56 -42.15
CA LYS A 101 22.78 16.20 -43.24
C LYS A 101 22.20 15.76 -44.57
#